data_AF-A0A3C1YBJ8-F1
#
_entry.id   AF-A0A3C1YBJ8-F1
#
_cell.length_a   1.000
_cell.length_b   1.000
_cell.length_c   1.000
_cell.angle_alpha   90.00
_cell.angle_beta   90.00
_cell.angle_gamma   90.00
#
_symmetry.space_group_name_H-M   'P 1'
#
loop_
_entity.id
_entity.type
_entity.pdbx_description
1 polymer ?
#
loop_
_entity_poly.entity_id
_entity_poly.type
_entity_poly.pdbx_seq_one_letter_code
_entity_poly.pdbx_strand_id
1 'polypeptide(L)'
;MKTDFNDFGNPQVAKLPAHLRQFVVSQDYDNYTPVDHAVWRYVMRKNLAYLSKVADASYLKGLEKTGITIDSIPNIKDMNTILGKIGWGCVCVDGFLPPSSFMEFQ
;
A
#
# COMPACT_ATOMS: atom_id res chain seq x y z
N MET A 1 15.72 -18.71 1.84
CA MET A 1 15.90 -18.09 0.51
C MET A 1 15.82 -16.59 0.75
N LYS A 2 16.87 -15.80 0.46
CA LYS A 2 16.78 -14.34 0.59
C LYS A 2 15.82 -13.88 -0.48
N THR A 3 14.68 -13.33 -0.07
CA THR A 3 13.75 -12.66 -0.99
C THR A 3 14.51 -11.49 -1.60
N ASP A 4 14.69 -11.51 -2.92
CA ASP A 4 15.29 -10.37 -3.63
C ASP A 4 14.37 -9.17 -3.42
N PHE A 5 14.87 -8.17 -2.69
CA PHE A 5 14.12 -6.97 -2.37
C PHE A 5 13.81 -6.21 -3.67
N ASN A 6 12.53 -6.08 -4.00
CA ASN A 6 12.07 -5.31 -5.14
C ASN A 6 11.70 -3.89 -4.68
N ASP A 7 12.38 -2.89 -5.22
CA ASP A 7 12.13 -1.47 -4.91
C ASP A 7 11.06 -0.82 -5.80
N PHE A 8 10.52 -1.56 -6.78
CA PHE A 8 9.52 -1.11 -7.74
C PHE A 8 9.94 0.13 -8.56
N GLY A 9 11.24 0.46 -8.61
CA GLY A 9 11.73 1.70 -9.19
C GLY A 9 11.30 2.96 -8.41
N ASN A 10 10.84 2.80 -7.16
CA ASN A 10 10.45 3.92 -6.30
C ASN A 10 11.64 4.38 -5.43
N PRO A 11 12.08 5.64 -5.51
CA PRO A 11 13.25 6.13 -4.76
C PRO A 11 13.13 6.03 -3.24
N GLN A 12 11.91 6.07 -2.69
CA GLN A 12 11.70 5.96 -1.25
C GLN A 12 11.84 4.50 -0.80
N VAL A 13 11.30 3.57 -1.59
CA VAL A 13 11.46 2.13 -1.33
C VAL A 13 12.92 1.72 -1.47
N ALA A 14 13.64 2.23 -2.49
CA ALA A 14 15.06 1.95 -2.68
C ALA A 14 15.93 2.38 -1.48
N LYS A 15 15.53 3.43 -0.76
CA LYS A 15 16.21 3.94 0.45
C LYS A 15 15.92 3.13 1.71
N LEU A 16 15.03 2.13 1.66
CA LEU A 16 14.67 1.35 2.83
C LEU A 16 15.92 0.68 3.46
N PRO A 17 16.21 0.93 4.76
CA PRO A 17 17.34 0.34 5.46
C PRO A 17 17.34 -1.19 5.37
N ALA A 18 18.54 -1.77 5.22
CA ALA A 18 18.69 -3.20 4.98
C ALA A 18 18.09 -4.07 6.10
N HIS A 19 18.16 -3.62 7.35
CA HIS A 19 17.57 -4.34 8.49
C HIS A 19 16.04 -4.33 8.49
N LEU A 20 15.38 -3.40 7.80
CA LEU A 20 13.92 -3.39 7.67
C LEU A 20 13.43 -4.28 6.53
N ARG A 21 14.29 -4.59 5.54
CA ARG A 21 13.94 -5.43 4.39
C ARG A 21 13.58 -6.86 4.78
N GLN A 22 14.03 -7.33 5.95
CA GLN A 22 13.65 -8.66 6.46
C GLN A 22 12.15 -8.78 6.76
N PHE A 23 11.46 -7.65 6.95
CA PHE A 23 10.01 -7.62 7.16
C PHE A 23 9.21 -7.51 5.86
N VAL A 24 9.89 -7.28 4.73
CA VAL A 24 9.25 -7.06 3.43
C VAL A 24 9.02 -8.39 2.73
N VAL A 25 7.80 -8.59 2.25
CA VAL A 25 7.38 -9.76 1.47
C VAL A 25 6.91 -9.35 0.07
N SER A 26 6.91 -10.29 -0.87
CA SER A 26 6.31 -10.06 -2.19
C SER A 26 4.79 -9.98 -2.09
N GLN A 27 4.19 -9.11 -2.91
CA GLN A 27 2.75 -9.18 -3.15
C GLN A 27 2.48 -10.23 -4.23
N ASP A 28 1.95 -11.38 -3.84
CA ASP A 28 1.53 -12.41 -4.79
C ASP A 28 0.13 -12.06 -5.33
N TYR A 29 0.07 -11.03 -6.18
CA TYR A 29 -1.19 -10.42 -6.59
C TYR A 29 -2.17 -11.41 -7.25
N ASP A 30 -1.65 -12.38 -8.00
CA ASP A 30 -2.45 -13.39 -8.69
C ASP A 30 -3.15 -14.37 -7.73
N ASN A 31 -2.77 -14.40 -6.45
CA ASN A 31 -3.46 -15.19 -5.43
C ASN A 31 -4.78 -14.56 -4.99
N TYR A 32 -5.03 -13.27 -5.29
CA TYR A 32 -6.32 -12.67 -4.99
C TYR A 32 -7.41 -13.22 -5.90
N THR A 33 -8.42 -13.81 -5.27
CA THR A 33 -9.57 -14.36 -5.99
C THR A 33 -10.55 -13.25 -6.38
N PRO A 34 -11.48 -13.52 -7.30
CA PRO A 34 -12.59 -12.61 -7.58
C PRO A 34 -13.41 -12.25 -6.32
N VAL A 35 -13.46 -13.15 -5.32
CA VAL A 35 -14.13 -12.90 -4.04
C VAL A 35 -13.36 -11.86 -3.22
N ASP A 36 -12.03 -11.95 -3.16
CA ASP A 36 -11.20 -10.99 -2.42
C ASP A 36 -11.34 -9.57 -3.00
N HIS A 37 -11.32 -9.45 -4.33
CA HIS A 37 -11.57 -8.17 -4.99
C HIS A 37 -13.01 -7.66 -4.75
N ALA A 38 -14.01 -8.53 -4.68
CA ALA A 38 -15.38 -8.13 -4.37
C ALA A 38 -15.54 -7.63 -2.92
N VAL A 39 -14.88 -8.29 -1.96
CA VAL A 39 -14.83 -7.86 -0.56
C VAL A 39 -14.17 -6.49 -0.45
N TRP A 40 -13.01 -6.31 -1.10
CA TRP A 40 -12.34 -5.01 -1.17
C TRP A 40 -13.28 -3.91 -1.69
N ARG A 41 -13.92 -4.15 -2.83
CA ARG A 41 -14.86 -3.21 -3.45
C ARG A 41 -16.00 -2.84 -2.53
N TYR A 42 -16.57 -3.82 -1.83
CA TYR A 42 -17.64 -3.58 -0.88
C TYR A 42 -17.17 -2.69 0.28
N VAL A 43 -16.01 -3.00 0.87
CA VAL A 43 -15.43 -2.20 1.97
C VAL A 43 -15.12 -0.77 1.51
N MET A 44 -14.45 -0.61 0.36
CA MET A 44 -14.10 0.71 -0.16
C MET A 44 -15.32 1.57 -0.46
N ARG A 45 -16.38 1.00 -1.04
CA ARG A 45 -17.64 1.72 -1.28
C ARG A 45 -18.31 2.15 0.01
N LYS A 46 -18.32 1.30 1.04
CA LYS A 46 -18.84 1.68 2.37
C LYS A 46 -18.02 2.79 3.01
N ASN A 47 -16.69 2.69 2.96
CA ASN A 47 -15.79 3.70 3.50
C ASN A 47 -16.01 5.04 2.81
N LEU A 48 -16.04 5.08 1.47
CA LEU A 48 -16.26 6.32 0.72
C LEU A 48 -17.63 6.94 0.98
N ALA A 49 -18.69 6.14 1.05
CA ALA A 49 -20.05 6.62 1.35
C ALA A 49 -20.16 7.28 2.73
N TYR A 50 -19.36 6.83 3.70
CA TYR A 50 -19.32 7.39 5.04
C TYR A 50 -18.33 8.56 5.16
N LEU A 51 -17.07 8.35 4.78
CA LEU A 51 -15.98 9.31 4.96
C LEU A 51 -16.17 10.57 4.12
N SER A 52 -16.87 10.51 2.99
CA SER A 52 -17.22 11.72 2.21
C SER A 52 -18.10 12.71 2.97
N LYS A 53 -18.74 12.29 4.07
CA LYS A 53 -19.61 13.14 4.88
C LYS A 53 -18.93 13.66 6.15
N VAL A 54 -17.93 12.94 6.66
CA VAL A 54 -17.35 13.19 7.99
C VAL A 54 -15.86 13.46 7.99
N ALA A 55 -15.12 13.02 6.98
CA ALA A 55 -13.70 13.27 6.88
C ALA A 55 -13.44 14.66 6.30
N ASP A 56 -12.30 15.24 6.67
CA ASP A 56 -11.82 16.47 6.03
C ASP A 56 -11.63 16.27 4.52
N ALA A 57 -11.83 17.33 3.73
CA ALA A 57 -11.71 17.29 2.28
C ALA A 57 -10.33 16.83 1.79
N SER A 58 -9.28 16.99 2.61
CA SER A 58 -7.94 16.48 2.35
C SER A 58 -7.89 14.95 2.27
N TYR A 59 -8.77 14.21 2.94
CA TYR A 59 -8.76 12.75 2.94
C TYR A 59 -9.07 12.18 1.55
N LEU A 60 -10.17 12.63 0.93
CA LEU A 60 -10.57 12.15 -0.40
C LEU A 60 -9.55 12.57 -1.47
N LYS A 61 -9.08 13.83 -1.41
CA LYS A 61 -8.00 14.32 -2.28
C LYS A 61 -6.70 13.54 -2.08
N GLY A 62 -6.42 13.11 -0.85
CA GLY A 62 -5.28 12.29 -0.51
C GLY A 62 -5.41 10.90 -1.12
N LEU A 63 -6.57 10.25 -0.96
CA LEU A 63 -6.85 8.92 -1.50
C LEU A 63 -6.59 8.84 -3.01
N GLU A 64 -7.05 9.84 -3.78
CA GLU A 64 -6.80 9.94 -5.23
C GLU A 64 -5.30 9.97 -5.59
N LYS A 65 -4.44 10.45 -4.68
CA LYS A 65 -2.98 10.54 -4.88
C LYS A 65 -2.23 9.28 -4.43
N THR A 66 -2.90 8.25 -3.93
CA THR A 66 -2.25 7.03 -3.41
C THR A 66 -2.16 5.89 -4.41
N GLY A 67 -2.97 5.91 -5.48
CA GLY A 67 -3.13 4.77 -6.37
C GLY A 67 -4.03 3.66 -5.82
N ILE A 68 -4.67 3.87 -4.67
CA ILE A 68 -5.72 2.97 -4.17
C ILE A 68 -6.93 3.01 -5.12
N THR A 69 -7.35 1.83 -5.59
CA THR A 69 -8.53 1.69 -6.46
C THR A 69 -9.75 1.24 -5.68
N ILE A 70 -10.94 1.54 -6.21
CA ILE A 70 -12.21 1.19 -5.56
C ILE A 70 -12.63 -0.23 -5.92
N ASP A 71 -12.43 -0.68 -7.16
CA ASP A 71 -13.07 -1.91 -7.66
C ASP A 71 -12.24 -3.18 -7.47
N SER A 72 -10.96 -3.06 -7.12
CA SER A 72 -10.04 -4.16 -6.88
C SER A 72 -8.96 -3.79 -5.86
N ILE A 73 -8.49 -4.78 -5.09
CA ILE A 73 -7.24 -4.69 -4.32
C ILE A 73 -6.15 -4.10 -5.23
N PRO A 74 -5.41 -3.06 -4.80
CA PRO A 74 -4.45 -2.41 -5.66
C PRO A 74 -3.15 -3.23 -5.80
N ASN A 75 -2.53 -3.14 -6.99
CA ASN A 75 -1.21 -3.68 -7.22
C ASN A 75 -0.14 -2.70 -6.70
N ILE A 76 0.73 -3.18 -5.81
CA ILE A 76 1.73 -2.35 -5.12
C ILE A 76 2.74 -1.74 -6.09
N LYS A 77 3.04 -2.43 -7.20
CA LYS A 77 3.90 -1.88 -8.26
C LYS A 77 3.28 -0.62 -8.87
N ASP A 78 1.99 -0.68 -9.20
CA ASP A 78 1.26 0.44 -9.81
C ASP A 78 1.05 1.57 -8.79
N MET A 79 0.74 1.24 -7.55
CA MET A 79 0.66 2.22 -6.45
C MET A 79 1.98 2.97 -6.26
N ASN A 80 3.11 2.26 -6.25
CA ASN A 80 4.43 2.88 -6.08
C ASN A 80 4.79 3.86 -7.19
N THR A 81 4.27 3.66 -8.41
CA THR A 81 4.42 4.62 -9.52
C THR A 81 3.71 5.94 -9.23
N ILE A 82 2.56 5.89 -8.55
CA ILE A 82 1.77 7.07 -8.20
C ILE A 82 2.35 7.73 -6.94
N LEU A 83 2.61 6.96 -5.89
CA LEU A 83 3.17 7.44 -4.63
C LEU A 83 4.53 8.10 -4.81
N GLY A 84 5.37 7.59 -5.72
CA GLY A 84 6.67 8.18 -6.02
C GLY A 84 6.59 9.65 -6.45
N LYS A 85 5.50 10.06 -7.11
CA LYS A 85 5.27 11.45 -7.55
C LYS A 85 5.05 12.42 -6.40
N ILE A 86 4.65 11.92 -5.23
CA ILE A 86 4.42 12.73 -4.02
C ILE A 86 5.46 12.46 -2.93
N GLY A 87 6.56 11.77 -3.28
CA GLY A 87 7.65 11.49 -2.34
C GLY A 87 7.35 10.37 -1.34
N TRP A 88 6.40 9.49 -1.65
CA TRP A 88 6.06 8.32 -0.82
C TRP A 88 6.39 7.02 -1.55
N GLY A 89 6.48 5.92 -0.79
CA GLY A 89 6.58 4.56 -1.29
C GLY A 89 5.89 3.60 -0.33
N CYS A 90 5.56 2.40 -0.81
CA CYS A 90 4.94 1.35 0.00
C CYS A 90 5.57 -0.02 -0.27
N VAL A 91 5.57 -0.87 0.75
CA VAL A 91 6.03 -2.26 0.69
C VAL A 91 5.02 -3.18 1.38
N CYS A 92 4.93 -4.43 0.97
CA CYS A 92 4.15 -5.44 1.68
C CYS A 92 4.95 -6.00 2.86
N VAL A 93 4.26 -6.30 3.96
CA VAL A 93 4.83 -6.92 5.16
C VAL A 93 3.95 -8.09 5.61
N ASP A 94 4.53 -9.09 6.27
CA ASP A 94 3.85 -10.34 6.69
C ASP A 94 2.94 -10.16 7.93
N GLY A 95 2.31 -8.99 8.05
CA GLY A 95 1.43 -8.64 9.16
C GLY A 95 2.08 -7.72 10.19
N PHE A 96 2.18 -8.18 11.45
CA PHE A 96 2.55 -7.32 12.58
C PHE A 96 4.03 -6.94 12.56
N LEU A 97 4.30 -5.63 12.57
CA LEU A 97 5.64 -5.09 12.77
C LEU A 97 5.84 -4.70 14.24
N PRO A 98 7.00 -5.03 14.86
CA PRO A 98 7.37 -4.47 16.15
C PRO A 98 7.28 -2.94 16.13
N PRO A 99 6.79 -2.27 17.19
CA PRO A 99 6.58 -0.82 17.19
C PRO A 99 7.82 -0.01 16.83
N SER A 100 9.01 -0.42 17.28
CA SER A 100 10.28 0.25 16.94
C SER A 100 10.53 0.21 15.43
N SER A 101 10.40 -0.97 14.81
CA SER A 101 10.58 -1.13 13.37
C SER A 101 9.52 -0.36 12.59
N PHE A 102 8.25 -0.37 13.02
CA PHE A 102 7.19 0.42 12.39
C PHE A 102 7.51 1.91 12.36
N MET A 103 8.03 2.48 13.45
CA MET A 103 8.40 3.89 13.50
C MET A 103 9.55 4.23 12.55
N GLU A 104 10.47 3.30 12.29
CA GLU A 104 11.58 3.50 11.35
C GLU A 104 11.15 3.44 9.87
N PHE A 105 9.92 3.03 9.55
CA PHE A 105 9.36 3.08 8.19
C PHE A 105 8.85 4.48 7.78
N GLN A 106 8.76 5.44 8.71
CA GLN A 106 8.18 6.77 8.47
C GLN A 106 9.18 7.82 7.95
#